data_AF-A0A517SD76-F1
#
_entry.id   AF-A0A517SD76-F1
#
_cell.length_a   1.000
_cell.length_b   1.000
_cell.length_c   1.000
_cell.angle_alpha   90.00
_cell.angle_beta   90.00
_cell.angle_gamma   90.00
#
_symmetry.space_group_name_H-M   'P 1'
#
loop_
_entity.id
_entity.type
_entity.pdbx_description
1 polymer ?
#
loop_
_entity_poly.entity_id
_entity_poly.type
_entity_poly.pdbx_seq_one_letter_code
_entity_poly.pdbx_strand_id
1 'polypeptide(L)'
;MCRVQFSVRAFLAICILVPALAGCGKPKVDSRAEFDHDVETVWSRNWNLVDAEKFLGSGGLFVDSGEPEAQALDRPHILPLLKLLREKHGLKWQAAVHKKKTGFAVALVARIPAGSEVETITRTLDQEQGAFPGEILWKFGHRWMSIDFLDQEYLEWEREAERKSQAT
;
A
#
# COMPACT_ATOMS: atom_id res chain seq x y z
N MET A 1 37.43 12.79 -62.13
CA MET A 1 38.10 11.52 -62.52
C MET A 1 39.20 11.21 -61.51
N CYS A 2 39.50 9.92 -61.32
CA CYS A 2 40.51 9.30 -60.43
C CYS A 2 40.15 9.08 -58.94
N ARG A 3 39.51 7.92 -58.71
CA ARG A 3 39.85 6.99 -57.61
C ARG A 3 41.33 6.59 -57.73
N VAL A 4 42.05 6.38 -56.63
CA VAL A 4 42.83 5.14 -56.38
C VAL A 4 42.95 4.92 -54.87
N GLN A 5 42.67 3.66 -54.52
CA GLN A 5 42.62 2.97 -53.25
C GLN A 5 43.82 2.00 -53.23
N PHE A 6 44.57 1.83 -52.14
CA PHE A 6 45.45 0.67 -51.81
C PHE A 6 46.23 1.01 -50.51
N SER A 7 46.62 0.13 -49.60
CA SER A 7 46.28 -1.26 -49.27
C SER A 7 47.07 -1.58 -48.00
N VAL A 8 46.40 -2.16 -47.01
CA VAL A 8 46.81 -3.25 -46.10
C VAL A 8 48.25 -3.31 -45.57
N ARG A 9 48.38 -3.24 -44.24
CA ARG A 9 49.22 -4.07 -43.31
C ARG A 9 49.27 -3.30 -41.96
N ALA A 10 49.11 -3.85 -40.78
CA ALA A 10 49.24 -5.21 -40.29
C ALA A 10 48.44 -5.39 -38.98
N PHE A 11 48.19 -6.65 -38.68
CA PHE A 11 47.68 -7.21 -37.43
C PHE A 11 48.21 -6.52 -36.17
N LEU A 12 47.29 -6.14 -35.27
CA LEU A 12 47.56 -6.23 -33.84
C LEU A 12 46.37 -6.91 -33.18
N ALA A 13 46.63 -8.12 -32.68
CA ALA A 13 45.71 -8.90 -31.87
C ALA A 13 45.36 -8.12 -30.61
N ILE A 14 44.13 -7.62 -30.53
CA ILE A 14 43.57 -7.10 -29.29
C ILE A 14 42.82 -8.25 -28.64
N CYS A 15 43.38 -8.72 -27.53
CA CYS A 15 42.75 -9.62 -26.58
C CYS A 15 41.34 -9.11 -26.25
N ILE A 16 40.32 -9.80 -26.77
CA ILE A 16 38.95 -9.66 -26.29
C ILE A 16 38.93 -10.33 -24.91
N LEU A 17 39.33 -9.58 -23.89
CA LEU A 17 39.00 -9.89 -22.51
C LEU A 17 37.48 -9.78 -22.41
N VAL A 18 36.84 -10.93 -22.23
CA VAL A 18 35.47 -11.04 -21.74
C VAL A 18 35.51 -10.85 -20.22
N PRO A 19 35.07 -9.71 -19.65
CA PRO A 19 34.54 -9.74 -18.31
C PRO A 19 33.12 -10.30 -18.40
N ALA A 20 33.03 -11.57 -18.05
CA ALA A 20 31.81 -12.21 -17.63
C ALA A 20 31.12 -11.37 -16.54
N LEU A 21 29.78 -11.39 -16.55
CA LEU A 21 28.95 -11.22 -15.34
C LEU A 21 28.94 -9.83 -14.69
N ALA A 22 28.61 -8.78 -15.45
CA ALA A 22 27.80 -7.72 -14.87
C ALA A 22 26.34 -8.21 -14.83
N GLY A 23 26.07 -9.14 -13.91
CA GLY A 23 24.70 -9.34 -13.44
C GLY A 23 24.26 -8.05 -12.79
N CYS A 24 23.64 -7.17 -13.58
CA CYS A 24 22.92 -6.00 -13.11
C CYS A 24 21.70 -6.47 -12.31
N GLY A 25 21.94 -7.09 -11.16
CA GLY A 25 20.93 -7.29 -10.15
C GLY A 25 20.47 -5.89 -9.74
N LYS A 26 19.29 -5.49 -10.22
CA LYS A 26 18.66 -4.26 -9.75
C LYS A 26 18.69 -4.29 -8.21
N PRO A 27 19.11 -3.21 -7.53
CA PRO A 27 19.10 -3.18 -6.08
C PRO A 27 17.70 -3.60 -5.60
N LYS A 28 17.64 -4.54 -4.66
CA LYS A 28 16.35 -4.94 -4.06
C LYS A 28 15.76 -3.70 -3.41
N VAL A 29 14.68 -3.19 -3.97
CA VAL A 29 13.94 -2.06 -3.41
C VAL A 29 13.28 -2.54 -2.11
N ASP A 30 13.59 -1.88 -0.99
CA ASP A 30 12.91 -2.11 0.28
C ASP A 30 11.55 -1.39 0.26
N SER A 31 10.52 -2.12 -0.18
CA SER A 31 9.16 -1.60 -0.27
C SER A 31 8.56 -1.17 1.07
N ARG A 32 9.07 -1.71 2.19
CA ARG A 32 8.64 -1.32 3.55
C ARG A 32 9.21 0.05 3.91
N ALA A 33 10.48 0.27 3.59
CA ALA A 33 11.11 1.58 3.78
C ALA A 33 10.51 2.65 2.87
N GLU A 34 10.16 2.30 1.63
CA GLU A 34 9.45 3.20 0.71
C GLU A 34 8.08 3.60 1.25
N PHE A 35 7.31 2.64 1.78
CA PHE A 35 6.03 2.95 2.41
C PHE A 35 6.16 3.86 3.64
N ASP A 36 7.12 3.59 4.53
CA ASP A 36 7.41 4.48 5.66
C ASP A 36 7.75 5.91 5.16
N HIS A 37 8.52 6.02 4.08
CA HIS A 37 8.88 7.31 3.48
C HIS A 37 7.66 8.05 2.93
N ASP A 38 6.76 7.35 2.24
CA ASP A 38 5.55 7.93 1.66
C ASP A 38 4.63 8.51 2.74
N VAL A 39 4.40 7.75 3.83
CA VAL A 39 3.59 8.21 4.96
C VAL A 39 4.20 9.46 5.59
N GLU A 40 5.52 9.45 5.82
CA GLU A 40 6.21 10.54 6.51
C GLU A 40 6.40 11.80 5.67
N THR A 41 6.46 11.68 4.34
CA THR A 41 6.79 12.80 3.47
C THR A 41 5.64 13.20 2.56
N VAL A 42 5.13 12.27 1.76
CA VAL A 42 4.11 12.55 0.76
C VAL A 42 2.78 12.81 1.47
N TRP A 43 2.41 11.96 2.43
CA TRP A 43 1.08 12.03 3.01
C TRP A 43 0.98 13.18 4.01
N SER A 44 1.97 13.32 4.90
CA SER A 44 2.05 14.43 5.85
C SER A 44 2.06 15.80 5.18
N ARG A 45 2.65 15.91 3.98
CA ARG A 45 2.70 17.17 3.23
C ARG A 45 1.37 17.51 2.56
N ASN A 46 0.66 16.51 2.03
CA ASN A 46 -0.51 16.72 1.20
C ASN A 46 -1.84 16.65 1.96
N TRP A 47 -1.88 15.94 3.09
CA TRP A 47 -3.09 15.65 3.86
C TRP A 47 -2.99 16.18 5.29
N ASN A 48 -4.13 16.32 5.96
CA ASN A 48 -4.17 16.48 7.40
C ASN A 48 -4.30 15.09 8.03
N LEU A 49 -3.41 14.76 8.96
CA LEU A 49 -3.51 13.53 9.74
C LEU A 49 -4.30 13.84 11.02
N VAL A 50 -5.54 13.35 11.09
CA VAL A 50 -6.43 13.53 12.25
C VAL A 50 -6.64 12.22 12.97
N ASP A 51 -7.08 12.24 14.22
CA ASP A 51 -7.44 11.03 14.98
C ASP A 51 -8.56 10.26 14.25
N ALA A 52 -8.28 9.04 13.81
CA ALA A 52 -9.20 8.27 12.96
C ALA A 52 -10.48 7.88 13.70
N GLU A 53 -10.37 7.51 14.97
CA GLU A 53 -11.54 7.07 15.75
C GLU A 53 -12.52 8.22 15.99
N LYS A 54 -12.01 9.40 16.33
CA LYS A 54 -12.83 10.61 16.45
C LYS A 54 -13.42 11.01 15.10
N PHE A 55 -12.62 10.95 14.04
CA PHE A 55 -13.06 11.28 12.68
C PHE A 55 -14.27 10.41 12.26
N LEU A 56 -14.13 9.09 12.27
CA LEU A 56 -15.21 8.16 11.91
C LEU A 56 -16.41 8.26 12.87
N GLY A 57 -16.13 8.38 14.18
CA GLY A 57 -17.15 8.55 15.21
C GLY A 57 -18.00 9.81 15.03
N SER A 58 -17.41 10.88 14.49
CA SER A 58 -18.11 12.14 14.18
C SER A 58 -18.83 12.15 12.82
N GLY A 59 -18.71 11.08 12.02
CA GLY A 59 -19.29 11.00 10.68
C GLY A 59 -18.39 11.38 9.53
N GLY A 60 -17.08 11.41 9.77
CA GLY A 60 -16.12 11.28 8.67
C GLY A 60 -16.30 9.95 7.95
N LEU A 61 -16.10 9.98 6.64
CA LEU A 61 -16.25 8.83 5.75
C LEU A 61 -14.86 8.38 5.25
N PHE A 62 -14.67 7.08 5.06
CA PHE A 62 -13.47 6.48 4.47
C PHE A 62 -13.84 5.56 3.32
N VAL A 63 -14.54 4.45 3.61
CA VAL A 63 -15.02 3.51 2.58
C VAL A 63 -16.43 3.88 2.15
N ASP A 64 -17.26 4.32 3.10
CA ASP A 64 -18.66 4.62 2.84
C ASP A 64 -18.77 5.79 1.83
N SER A 65 -19.36 5.52 0.67
CA SER A 65 -19.59 6.52 -0.39
C SER A 65 -20.67 7.55 -0.01
N GLY A 66 -21.44 7.28 1.04
CA GLY A 66 -22.62 8.07 1.42
C GLY A 66 -23.85 7.76 0.57
N GLU A 67 -23.80 6.75 -0.29
CA GLU A 67 -24.96 6.28 -1.04
C GLU A 67 -25.94 5.51 -0.13
N PRO A 68 -27.26 5.72 -0.26
CA PRO A 68 -28.25 5.12 0.65
C PRO A 68 -28.28 3.59 0.66
N GLU A 69 -27.85 2.97 -0.44
CA GLU A 69 -27.91 1.52 -0.66
C GLU A 69 -26.59 0.81 -0.38
N ALA A 70 -25.50 1.57 -0.22
CA ALA A 70 -24.20 1.02 0.12
C ALA A 70 -24.19 0.53 1.58
N GLN A 71 -23.57 -0.63 1.80
CA GLN A 71 -23.40 -1.14 3.15
C GLN A 71 -22.52 -0.19 3.96
N ALA A 72 -23.01 0.27 5.12
CA ALA A 72 -22.20 1.08 6.02
C ALA A 72 -21.10 0.21 6.65
N LEU A 73 -19.84 0.52 6.39
CA LEU A 73 -18.65 -0.17 6.91
C LEU A 73 -17.94 0.66 7.98
N ASP A 74 -17.85 1.97 7.77
CA ASP A 74 -16.98 2.86 8.56
C ASP A 74 -17.26 2.82 10.06
N ARG A 75 -18.52 3.01 10.46
CA ARG A 75 -18.91 3.05 11.88
C ARG A 75 -19.17 1.68 12.50
N PRO A 76 -19.94 0.76 11.87
CA PRO A 76 -20.29 -0.49 12.51
C PRO A 76 -19.18 -1.54 12.48
N HIS A 77 -18.21 -1.44 11.55
CA HIS A 77 -17.17 -2.46 11.37
C HIS A 77 -15.75 -1.90 11.52
N ILE A 78 -15.42 -0.83 10.80
CA ILE A 78 -14.05 -0.28 10.78
C ILE A 78 -13.71 0.38 12.12
N LEU A 79 -14.56 1.25 12.66
CA LEU A 79 -14.30 1.93 13.93
C LEU A 79 -14.09 0.94 15.11
N PRO A 80 -14.91 -0.12 15.30
CA PRO A 80 -14.63 -1.16 16.28
C PRO A 80 -13.28 -1.87 16.07
N LEU A 81 -12.93 -2.18 14.82
CA LEU A 81 -11.62 -2.78 14.50
C LEU A 81 -10.46 -1.87 14.92
N LEU A 82 -10.54 -0.56 14.62
CA LEU A 82 -9.52 0.40 15.02
C LEU A 82 -9.34 0.46 16.53
N LYS A 83 -10.46 0.46 17.29
CA LYS A 83 -10.46 0.45 18.75
C LYS A 83 -9.82 -0.81 19.31
N LEU A 84 -10.17 -1.98 18.78
CA LEU A 84 -9.57 -3.26 19.15
C LEU A 84 -8.05 -3.24 18.94
N LEU A 85 -7.60 -2.78 17.78
CA LEU A 85 -6.17 -2.72 17.44
C LEU A 85 -5.42 -1.72 18.32
N ARG A 86 -6.03 -0.60 18.69
CA ARG A 86 -5.48 0.32 19.70
C ARG A 86 -5.35 -0.35 21.06
N GLU A 87 -6.41 -0.99 21.54
CA GLU A 87 -6.47 -1.57 22.87
C GLU A 87 -5.52 -2.75 23.04
N LYS A 88 -5.42 -3.60 22.01
CA LYS A 88 -4.60 -4.81 22.04
C LYS A 88 -3.13 -4.55 21.69
N HIS A 89 -2.86 -3.63 20.76
CA HIS A 89 -1.52 -3.44 20.19
C HIS A 89 -0.96 -2.03 20.35
N GLY A 90 -1.69 -1.11 20.97
CA GLY A 90 -1.25 0.27 21.18
C GLY A 90 -1.23 1.13 19.90
N LEU A 91 -1.88 0.66 18.82
CA LEU A 91 -1.91 1.37 17.53
C LEU A 91 -2.74 2.65 17.65
N LYS A 92 -2.12 3.78 17.35
CA LYS A 92 -2.79 5.10 17.31
C LYS A 92 -3.12 5.45 15.88
N TRP A 93 -4.37 5.23 15.51
CA TRP A 93 -4.84 5.42 14.13
C TRP A 93 -5.07 6.88 13.78
N GLN A 94 -4.61 7.24 12.59
CA GLN A 94 -4.79 8.53 11.97
C GLN A 94 -5.49 8.37 10.62
N ALA A 95 -6.45 9.25 10.35
CA ALA A 95 -7.09 9.39 9.06
C ALA A 95 -6.39 10.49 8.27
N ALA A 96 -5.97 10.18 7.04
CA ALA A 96 -5.44 11.17 6.11
C ALA A 96 -6.60 11.84 5.38
N VAL A 97 -6.93 13.09 5.74
CA VAL A 97 -8.06 13.83 5.16
C VAL A 97 -7.59 14.99 4.29
N HIS A 98 -8.36 15.30 3.25
CA HIS A 98 -8.04 16.41 2.36
C HIS A 98 -8.07 17.74 3.13
N LYS A 99 -7.06 18.60 2.91
CA LYS A 99 -6.93 19.87 3.63
C LYS A 99 -8.13 20.81 3.51
N LYS A 100 -8.89 20.69 2.42
CA LYS A 100 -10.10 21.50 2.15
C LYS A 100 -11.41 20.71 2.19
N LYS A 101 -11.35 19.38 2.03
CA LYS A 101 -12.52 18.50 1.95
C LYS A 101 -12.39 17.48 3.08
N THR A 102 -12.62 17.96 4.30
CA THR A 102 -12.30 17.21 5.52
C THR A 102 -13.36 16.17 5.88
N GLY A 103 -14.37 15.94 5.05
CA GLY A 103 -15.42 14.93 5.29
C GLY A 103 -15.02 13.51 4.88
N PHE A 104 -13.95 13.37 4.07
CA PHE A 104 -13.49 12.09 3.54
C PHE A 104 -12.02 11.88 3.84
N ALA A 105 -11.69 10.68 4.31
CA ALA A 105 -10.33 10.18 4.43
C ALA A 105 -9.94 9.43 3.15
N VAL A 106 -8.67 9.53 2.77
CA VAL A 106 -8.10 8.76 1.64
C VAL A 106 -7.22 7.61 2.11
N ALA A 107 -6.89 7.56 3.40
CA ALA A 107 -6.13 6.47 4.00
C ALA A 107 -6.31 6.46 5.52
N LEU A 108 -6.18 5.27 6.11
CA LEU A 108 -6.00 5.06 7.53
C LEU A 108 -4.59 4.53 7.80
N VAL A 109 -3.86 5.19 8.70
CA VAL A 109 -2.50 4.80 9.08
C VAL A 109 -2.31 4.78 10.57
N ALA A 110 -1.44 3.89 11.05
CA ALA A 110 -0.97 3.91 12.42
C ALA A 110 0.53 3.74 12.46
N ARG A 111 1.16 4.43 13.41
CA ARG A 111 2.55 4.14 13.77
C ARG A 111 2.57 2.87 14.61
N ILE A 112 3.41 1.92 14.22
CA ILE A 112 3.66 0.69 14.95
C ILE A 112 4.49 1.05 16.20
N PRO A 113 4.03 0.71 17.42
CA PRO A 113 4.80 0.97 18.63
C PRO A 113 6.16 0.24 18.60
N ALA A 114 7.17 0.85 19.23
CA ALA A 114 8.48 0.24 19.32
C ALA A 114 8.41 -1.06 20.12
N GLY A 115 9.00 -2.13 19.59
CA GLY A 115 8.96 -3.46 20.21
C GLY A 115 7.67 -4.25 19.97
N SER A 116 6.73 -3.74 19.16
CA SER A 116 5.59 -4.53 18.70
C SER A 116 6.03 -5.58 17.68
N GLU A 117 5.50 -6.79 17.81
CA GLU A 117 5.69 -7.89 16.87
C GLU A 117 4.60 -7.82 15.78
N VAL A 118 5.01 -7.59 14.53
CA VAL A 118 4.07 -7.42 13.39
C VAL A 118 3.15 -8.62 13.24
N GLU A 119 3.67 -9.83 13.47
CA GLU A 119 2.94 -11.10 13.36
C GLU A 119 1.76 -11.17 14.33
N THR A 120 1.84 -10.51 15.49
CA THR A 120 0.74 -10.48 16.48
C THR A 120 -0.40 -9.56 16.04
N ILE A 121 -0.06 -8.48 15.35
CA ILE A 121 -1.01 -7.56 14.73
C ILE A 121 -1.70 -8.29 13.57
N THR A 122 -0.91 -8.90 12.67
CA THR A 122 -1.42 -9.68 11.54
C THR A 122 -2.38 -10.78 12.00
N ARG A 123 -2.02 -11.56 13.02
CA ARG A 123 -2.92 -12.59 13.57
C ARG A 123 -4.25 -12.02 14.06
N THR A 124 -4.24 -10.81 14.61
CA THR A 124 -5.49 -10.17 15.04
C THR A 124 -6.32 -9.75 13.83
N LEU A 125 -5.70 -9.19 12.79
CA LEU A 125 -6.40 -8.88 11.53
C LEU A 125 -6.99 -10.13 10.88
N ASP A 126 -6.22 -11.23 10.80
CA ASP A 126 -6.68 -12.52 10.27
C ASP A 126 -7.88 -13.08 11.05
N GLN A 127 -7.91 -12.88 12.37
CA GLN A 127 -9.04 -13.31 13.21
C GLN A 127 -10.29 -12.48 12.93
N GLU A 128 -10.15 -11.17 12.78
CA GLU A 128 -11.27 -10.26 12.51
C GLU A 128 -11.77 -10.37 11.07
N GLN A 129 -10.93 -10.79 10.13
CA GLN A 129 -11.26 -10.97 8.72
C GLN A 129 -12.49 -11.87 8.52
N GLY A 130 -12.63 -12.94 9.30
CA GLY A 130 -13.77 -13.86 9.17
C GLY A 130 -15.13 -13.25 9.56
N ALA A 131 -15.13 -12.17 10.34
CA ALA A 131 -16.34 -11.48 10.78
C ALA A 131 -16.58 -10.16 10.02
N PHE A 132 -15.60 -9.70 9.25
CA PHE A 132 -15.70 -8.46 8.50
C PHE A 132 -16.52 -8.65 7.22
N PRO A 133 -17.52 -7.80 6.94
CA PRO A 133 -18.34 -7.92 5.73
C PRO A 133 -17.60 -7.33 4.52
N GLY A 134 -16.60 -8.06 4.04
CA GLY A 134 -15.70 -7.65 2.97
C GLY A 134 -14.29 -8.18 3.18
N GLU A 135 -13.30 -7.48 2.66
CA GLU A 135 -11.89 -7.82 2.85
C GLU A 135 -11.15 -6.70 3.58
N ILE A 136 -10.36 -7.07 4.58
CA ILE A 136 -9.44 -6.18 5.27
C ILE A 136 -8.10 -6.31 4.56
N LEU A 137 -7.64 -5.23 3.95
CA LEU A 137 -6.32 -5.15 3.35
C LEU A 137 -5.38 -4.43 4.32
N TRP A 138 -4.12 -4.85 4.36
CA TRP A 138 -3.12 -4.19 5.17
C TRP A 138 -1.76 -4.13 4.49
N LYS A 139 -1.01 -3.08 4.80
CA LYS A 139 0.37 -2.88 4.36
C LYS A 139 1.23 -2.46 5.53
N PHE A 140 2.36 -3.13 5.70
CA PHE A 140 3.34 -2.83 6.74
C PHE A 140 4.59 -2.20 6.16
N GLY A 141 5.00 -1.08 6.73
CA GLY A 141 6.35 -0.55 6.68
C GLY A 141 7.20 -1.09 7.84
N HIS A 142 8.29 -0.42 8.16
CA HIS A 142 9.06 -0.73 9.38
C HIS A 142 8.49 -0.01 10.60
N ARG A 143 7.90 1.17 10.39
CA ARG A 143 7.38 2.04 11.46
C ARG A 143 5.90 2.35 11.32
N TRP A 144 5.36 2.20 10.11
CA TRP A 144 3.96 2.51 9.82
C TRP A 144 3.23 1.29 9.33
N MET A 145 1.91 1.29 9.51
CA MET A 145 1.01 0.40 8.79
C MET A 145 -0.17 1.21 8.25
N SER A 146 -0.75 0.73 7.15
CA SER A 146 -2.06 1.17 6.69
C SER A 146 -3.01 -0.01 6.64
N ILE A 147 -4.30 0.29 6.78
CA ILE A 147 -5.37 -0.64 6.46
C ILE A 147 -6.28 0.00 5.42
N ASP A 148 -6.85 -0.84 4.59
CA ASP A 148 -7.83 -0.50 3.58
C ASP A 148 -8.91 -1.59 3.56
N PHE A 149 -10.03 -1.35 2.91
CA PHE A 149 -11.12 -2.32 2.87
C PHE A 149 -11.77 -2.40 1.51
N LEU A 150 -12.14 -3.62 1.13
CA LEU A 150 -12.99 -3.87 -0.02
C LEU A 150 -14.36 -4.31 0.48
N ASP A 151 -15.42 -3.70 -0.04
CA ASP A 151 -16.77 -4.21 0.18
C ASP A 151 -17.03 -5.47 -0.65
N GLN A 152 -18.11 -6.17 -0.32
CA GLN A 152 -18.47 -7.41 -0.99
C GLN A 152 -18.80 -7.20 -2.47
N GLU A 153 -19.37 -6.05 -2.85
CA GLU A 153 -19.74 -5.75 -4.22
C GLU A 153 -18.49 -5.64 -5.12
N TYR A 154 -17.48 -4.93 -4.65
CA TYR A 154 -16.21 -4.78 -5.35
C TYR A 154 -15.50 -6.12 -5.51
N LEU A 155 -15.50 -6.95 -4.46
CA LEU A 155 -14.94 -8.31 -4.52
C LEU A 155 -15.65 -9.21 -5.54
N GLU A 156 -16.98 -9.07 -5.66
CA GLU A 156 -17.75 -9.84 -6.63
C GLU A 156 -17.44 -9.42 -8.07
N TRP A 157 -17.32 -8.11 -8.30
CA TRP A 157 -16.90 -7.56 -9.59
C TRP A 157 -15.50 -8.04 -9.99
N GLU A 158 -14.54 -8.03 -9.06
CA GLU A 158 -13.16 -8.49 -9.32
C GLU A 158 -13.11 -9.98 -9.64
N ARG A 159 -13.79 -10.83 -8.86
CA ARG A 159 -13.89 -12.28 -9.14
C ARG A 159 -14.55 -12.57 -10.49
N GLU A 160 -15.53 -11.77 -10.91
CA GLU A 160 -16.14 -11.91 -12.22
C GLU A 160 -15.18 -11.53 -13.36
N ALA A 161 -14.42 -10.45 -13.18
CA ALA A 161 -13.40 -10.03 -14.14
C ALA A 161 -12.31 -11.09 -14.32
N GLU A 162 -11.85 -11.71 -13.24
CA GLU A 162 -10.88 -12.81 -13.28
C GLU A 162 -11.44 -14.05 -13.99
N ARG A 163 -12.69 -14.45 -13.70
CA ARG A 163 -13.33 -15.57 -14.41
C ARG A 163 -13.40 -15.32 -15.92
N LYS A 164 -13.70 -14.09 -16.33
CA LYS A 164 -13.77 -13.71 -17.76
C LYS A 164 -12.40 -13.75 -18.42
N SER A 165 -11.35 -13.30 -17.74
CA SER A 165 -9.99 -13.29 -18.30
C SER A 165 -9.37 -14.67 -18.45
N GLN A 166 -9.71 -15.62 -17.57
CA GLN A 166 -9.24 -17.01 -17.64
C GLN A 166 -10.00 -17.88 -18.67
N ALA A 167 -11.19 -17.44 -19.09
CA ALA A 167 -12.01 -18.14 -20.08
C ALA A 167 -11.65 -17.81 -21.54
N THR A 168 -10.70 -16.91 -21.77
CA THR A 168 -10.25 -16.43 -23.10
C THR A 168 -8.85 -16.98 -23.40
#